data_AF-A0A2N0QXE8-F1
#
_entry.id   AF-A0A2N0QXE8-F1
#
_cell.length_a   1.000
_cell.length_b   1.000
_cell.length_c   1.000
_cell.angle_alpha   90.00
_cell.angle_beta   90.00
_cell.angle_gamma   90.00
#
_symmetry.space_group_name_H-M   'P 1'
#
loop_
_entity.id
_entity.type
_entity.pdbx_description
1 polymer ?
#
loop_
_entity_poly.entity_id
_entity_poly.type
_entity_poly.pdbx_seq_one_letter_code
_entity_poly.pdbx_strand_id
1 'polypeptide(L)'
;MGTLLADSNEAMRCEYISTILHASLYIVKRIISDKELTLVPQLEVVGEESTGRVDYAIKTLEELICITEGKLHQVTMGFAQNLVQCESALQVNKKNRKRKSGDAFGEDFDYIYGIVTTASDWYFILFASDGISSTSKDPIN
;
A
#
# COMPACT_ATOMS: atom_id res chain seq x y z
N MET A 1 10.56 -0.24 -24.06
CA MET A 1 9.55 0.29 -23.13
C MET A 1 8.71 1.33 -23.87
N GLY A 2 7.39 1.15 -23.90
CA GLY A 2 6.47 2.12 -24.50
C GLY A 2 6.33 3.37 -23.64
N THR A 3 6.02 4.52 -24.23
CA THR A 3 5.85 5.78 -23.48
C THR A 3 4.49 5.77 -22.76
N LEU A 4 4.47 6.14 -21.47
CA LEU A 4 3.22 6.29 -20.72
C LEU A 4 2.48 7.57 -21.19
N LEU A 5 1.46 7.39 -22.02
CA LEU A 5 0.53 8.44 -22.44
C LEU A 5 -0.72 8.48 -21.54
N ALA A 6 -1.47 9.58 -21.57
CA ALA A 6 -2.67 9.75 -20.75
C ALA A 6 -3.76 8.70 -21.03
N ASP A 7 -3.81 8.16 -22.24
CA ASP A 7 -4.73 7.13 -22.72
C ASP A 7 -4.15 5.70 -22.66
N SER A 8 -2.98 5.54 -22.05
CA SER A 8 -2.35 4.22 -21.85
C SER A 8 -3.30 3.26 -21.15
N ASN A 9 -3.41 2.06 -21.70
CA ASN A 9 -4.22 1.00 -21.11
C ASN A 9 -3.71 0.58 -19.72
N GLU A 10 -4.61 -0.04 -18.96
CA GLU A 10 -4.36 -0.47 -17.57
C GLU A 10 -3.14 -1.40 -17.46
N ALA A 11 -2.97 -2.32 -18.41
CA ALA A 11 -1.86 -3.28 -18.40
C ALA A 11 -0.48 -2.58 -18.43
N MET A 12 -0.31 -1.56 -19.27
CA MET A 12 0.95 -0.82 -19.32
C MET A 12 1.19 -0.04 -18.03
N ARG A 13 0.16 0.56 -17.43
CA ARG A 13 0.29 1.26 -16.13
C ARG A 13 0.70 0.31 -15.02
N CYS A 14 0.09 -0.86 -14.96
CA CYS A 14 0.46 -1.91 -14.01
C CYS A 14 1.93 -2.32 -14.15
N GLU A 15 2.46 -2.38 -15.37
CA GLU A 15 3.89 -2.65 -15.61
C GLU A 15 4.78 -1.55 -15.00
N TYR A 16 4.45 -0.28 -15.20
CA TYR A 16 5.18 0.85 -14.61
C TYR A 16 5.11 0.85 -13.08
N ILE A 17 3.91 0.69 -12.52
CA ILE A 17 3.69 0.64 -11.06
C ILE A 17 4.48 -0.51 -10.45
N SER A 18 4.32 -1.72 -11.00
CA SER A 18 5.01 -2.92 -10.54
C SER A 18 6.54 -2.75 -10.59
N THR A 19 7.06 -2.19 -11.69
CA THR A 19 8.49 -1.96 -11.85
C THR A 19 9.04 -1.02 -10.78
N ILE A 20 8.35 0.09 -10.51
CA ILE A 20 8.76 1.07 -9.49
C ILE A 20 8.70 0.46 -8.08
N LEU A 21 7.64 -0.30 -7.76
CA LEU A 21 7.50 -0.96 -6.47
C LEU A 21 8.60 -2.02 -6.26
N HIS A 22 8.89 -2.83 -7.27
CA HIS A 22 9.97 -3.83 -7.22
C HIS A 22 11.35 -3.18 -7.06
N ALA A 23 11.64 -2.10 -7.79
CA ALA A 23 12.91 -1.39 -7.66
C ALA A 23 13.05 -0.76 -6.26
N SER A 24 11.99 -0.15 -5.75
CA SER A 24 11.96 0.42 -4.40
C SER A 24 12.22 -0.66 -3.34
N LEU A 25 11.54 -1.80 -3.44
CA LEU A 25 11.73 -2.93 -2.53
C LEU A 25 13.16 -3.47 -2.58
N TYR A 26 13.75 -3.56 -3.78
CA TYR A 26 15.12 -3.99 -3.96
C TYR A 26 16.12 -3.05 -3.27
N ILE A 27 15.94 -1.73 -3.39
CA ILE A 27 16.77 -0.74 -2.70
C ILE A 27 16.64 -0.89 -1.19
N VAL A 28 15.42 -0.99 -0.66
CA VAL A 28 15.18 -1.13 0.78
C VAL A 28 15.84 -2.41 1.32
N LYS A 29 15.71 -3.55 0.63
CA LYS A 29 16.35 -4.82 1.02
C LYS A 29 17.89 -4.74 1.09
N ARG A 30 18.51 -3.86 0.32
CA ARG A 30 19.96 -3.65 0.37
C ARG A 30 20.40 -2.79 1.56
N ILE A 31 19.50 -1.94 2.06
CA ILE A 31 19.76 -1.06 3.21
C ILE A 31 19.41 -1.81 4.50
N ILE A 32 18.29 -2.55 4.51
CA ILE A 32 17.75 -3.29 5.64
C ILE A 32 17.75 -4.77 5.27
N SER A 33 18.83 -5.47 5.63
CA SER A 33 19.08 -6.85 5.17
C SER A 33 18.41 -7.94 6.02
N ASP A 34 17.89 -7.59 7.20
CA ASP A 34 17.33 -8.52 8.19
C ASP A 34 15.82 -8.72 8.05
N LYS A 35 15.12 -7.89 7.26
CA LYS A 35 13.67 -7.98 7.07
C LYS A 35 13.31 -8.64 5.73
N GLU A 36 12.54 -9.71 5.81
CA GLU A 36 11.96 -10.33 4.62
C GLU A 36 10.75 -9.51 4.16
N LEU A 37 10.98 -8.62 3.20
CA LEU A 37 9.92 -7.84 2.55
C LEU A 37 9.45 -8.51 1.26
N THR A 38 8.14 -8.56 1.05
CA THR A 38 7.52 -9.15 -0.14
C THR A 38 6.51 -8.20 -0.77
N LEU A 39 6.53 -8.11 -2.09
CA LEU A 39 5.50 -7.45 -2.89
C LEU A 39 4.52 -8.51 -3.35
N VAL A 40 3.23 -8.33 -3.06
CA VAL A 40 2.15 -9.26 -3.37
C VAL A 40 1.13 -8.55 -4.25
N PRO A 41 1.04 -8.88 -5.54
CA PRO A 41 0.02 -8.33 -6.41
C PRO A 41 -1.37 -8.93 -6.09
N GLN A 42 -2.42 -8.13 -6.27
CA GLN A 42 -3.82 -8.55 -6.21
C GLN A 42 -4.18 -9.28 -4.89
N LEU A 43 -3.67 -8.77 -3.77
CA LEU A 43 -3.92 -9.34 -2.45
C LEU A 43 -5.33 -8.99 -1.98
N GLU A 44 -6.06 -9.97 -1.47
CA GLU A 44 -7.33 -9.73 -0.79
C GLU A 44 -7.09 -9.32 0.67
N VAL A 45 -7.59 -8.14 1.03
CA VAL A 45 -7.58 -7.63 2.41
C VAL A 45 -8.98 -7.80 2.99
N VAL A 46 -9.10 -8.66 3.99
CA VAL A 46 -10.36 -8.99 4.67
C VAL A 46 -10.37 -8.36 6.06
N GLY A 47 -10.90 -7.14 6.14
CA GLY A 47 -11.18 -6.45 7.40
C GLY A 47 -12.53 -6.85 7.98
N GLU A 48 -12.88 -6.26 9.13
CA GLU A 48 -14.20 -6.49 9.74
C GLU A 48 -15.31 -5.76 8.96
N GLU A 49 -15.02 -4.54 8.53
CA GLU A 49 -15.99 -3.66 7.85
C GLU A 49 -15.92 -3.72 6.33
N SER A 50 -14.79 -4.14 5.76
CA SER A 50 -14.62 -4.22 4.31
C SER A 50 -13.78 -5.41 3.89
N THR A 51 -14.12 -5.97 2.74
CA THR A 51 -13.30 -6.94 2.03
C THR A 51 -13.04 -6.41 0.65
N GLY A 52 -11.77 -6.34 0.26
CA GLY A 52 -11.38 -5.78 -1.03
C GLY A 52 -10.02 -6.24 -1.47
N ARG A 53 -9.86 -6.40 -2.78
CA ARG A 53 -8.59 -6.74 -3.41
C ARG A 53 -7.81 -5.45 -3.68
N VAL A 54 -6.59 -5.36 -3.16
CA VAL A 54 -5.66 -4.26 -3.46
C VAL A 54 -4.77 -4.65 -4.64
N ASP A 55 -4.39 -3.68 -5.47
CA ASP A 55 -3.56 -3.97 -6.65
C ASP A 55 -2.18 -4.51 -6.27
N TYR A 56 -1.57 -3.92 -5.25
CA TYR A 56 -0.32 -4.40 -4.67
C TYR A 56 -0.29 -4.21 -3.17
N ALA A 57 0.32 -5.14 -2.46
CA ALA A 57 0.62 -5.03 -1.05
C ALA A 57 2.11 -5.29 -0.80
N ILE A 58 2.72 -4.51 0.08
CA ILE A 58 4.03 -4.80 0.64
C ILE A 58 3.83 -5.30 2.05
N LYS A 59 4.42 -6.45 2.38
CA LYS A 59 4.34 -7.04 3.71
C LYS A 59 5.68 -7.57 4.17
N THR A 60 5.83 -7.70 5.49
CA THR A 60 6.87 -8.51 6.11
C THR A 60 6.22 -9.68 6.82
N LEU A 61 6.61 -10.90 6.46
CA LEU A 61 5.95 -12.13 6.93
C LEU A 61 4.41 -12.07 6.72
N GLU A 62 3.66 -11.84 7.79
CA GLU A 62 2.20 -11.75 7.84
C GLU A 62 1.68 -10.33 8.14
N GLU A 63 2.57 -9.35 8.32
CA GLU A 63 2.21 -7.97 8.62
C GLU A 63 2.26 -7.11 7.36
N LEU A 64 1.12 -6.52 7.01
CA LEU A 64 1.00 -5.55 5.95
C LEU A 64 1.74 -4.26 6.34
N ILE A 65 2.54 -3.72 5.42
CA ILE A 65 3.26 -2.46 5.63
C ILE A 65 2.65 -1.37 4.75
N CYS A 66 2.35 -1.72 3.50
CA CYS A 66 1.83 -0.79 2.51
C CYS A 66 0.81 -1.46 1.62
N ILE A 67 -0.24 -0.73 1.23
CA ILE A 67 -1.15 -1.14 0.15
C ILE A 67 -1.18 -0.08 -0.95
N THR A 68 -1.31 -0.52 -2.20
CA THR A 68 -1.28 0.35 -3.39
C THR A 68 -2.52 0.12 -4.23
N GLU A 69 -3.13 1.23 -4.64
CA GLU A 69 -4.25 1.30 -5.58
C GLU A 69 -3.81 2.06 -6.83
N GLY A 70 -3.79 1.35 -7.96
CA GLY A 70 -3.62 1.94 -9.28
C GLY A 70 -4.93 2.55 -9.77
N LYS A 71 -4.87 3.74 -10.35
CA LYS A 71 -6.03 4.41 -10.96
C LYS A 71 -5.69 4.93 -12.35
N LEU A 72 -6.59 4.73 -13.31
CA LEU A 72 -6.49 5.36 -14.62
C LEU A 72 -6.82 6.85 -14.54
N HIS A 73 -7.91 7.18 -13.84
CA HIS A 73 -8.43 8.52 -13.58
C HIS A 73 -9.16 8.54 -12.22
N GLN A 74 -9.66 9.70 -11.78
CA GLN A 74 -10.43 9.85 -10.53
C GLN A 74 -9.63 9.47 -9.27
N VAL A 75 -8.46 10.08 -9.11
CA VAL A 75 -7.56 9.86 -7.96
C VAL A 75 -8.30 10.00 -6.61
N THR A 76 -9.26 10.93 -6.49
CA THR A 76 -10.08 11.11 -5.28
C THR A 76 -10.85 9.85 -4.88
N MET A 77 -11.40 9.11 -5.85
CA MET A 77 -12.05 7.82 -5.58
C MET A 77 -11.03 6.77 -5.14
N GLY A 78 -9.82 6.81 -5.72
CA GLY A 78 -8.71 5.98 -5.29
C GLY A 78 -8.29 6.24 -3.85
N PHE A 79 -8.26 7.50 -3.41
CA PHE A 79 -8.02 7.85 -2.01
C PHE A 79 -9.09 7.27 -1.09
N ALA A 80 -10.38 7.49 -1.39
CA ALA A 80 -11.46 6.98 -0.55
C ALA A 80 -11.39 5.44 -0.42
N GLN A 81 -11.17 4.74 -1.55
CA GLN A 81 -11.02 3.29 -1.55
C GLN A 81 -9.79 2.84 -0.74
N ASN A 82 -8.64 3.46 -0.97
CA ASN A 82 -7.39 3.09 -0.31
C ASN A 82 -7.45 3.33 1.20
N LEU A 83 -8.13 4.38 1.67
CA LEU A 83 -8.33 4.65 3.10
C LEU A 83 -9.12 3.53 3.80
N VAL A 84 -10.24 3.10 3.20
CA VAL A 84 -11.07 2.00 3.74
C VAL A 84 -10.28 0.68 3.79
N GLN A 85 -9.48 0.41 2.75
CA GLN A 85 -8.60 -0.75 2.71
C GLN A 85 -7.44 -0.65 3.71
N CYS A 86 -6.88 0.55 3.96
CA CYS A 86 -5.84 0.78 4.95
C CYS A 86 -6.35 0.47 6.36
N GLU A 87 -7.57 0.92 6.68
CA GLU A 87 -8.23 0.59 7.94
C GLU A 87 -8.36 -0.92 8.12
N SER A 88 -8.85 -1.61 7.08
CA SER A 88 -8.99 -3.07 7.08
C SER A 88 -7.64 -3.78 7.24
N ALA A 89 -6.59 -3.31 6.55
CA ALA A 89 -5.23 -3.83 6.67
C ALA A 89 -4.68 -3.66 8.09
N LEU A 90 -4.91 -2.50 8.72
CA LEU A 90 -4.47 -2.24 10.09
C LEU A 90 -5.17 -3.16 11.10
N GLN A 91 -6.47 -3.40 10.93
CA GLN A 91 -7.23 -4.36 11.73
C GLN A 91 -6.68 -5.79 11.60
N VAL A 92 -6.40 -6.23 10.36
CA VAL A 92 -5.80 -7.55 10.09
C VAL A 92 -4.46 -7.69 10.82
N ASN A 93 -3.59 -6.68 10.74
CA ASN A 93 -2.32 -6.68 11.46
C ASN A 93 -2.53 -6.78 12.98
N LYS A 94 -3.40 -5.96 13.56
CA LYS A 94 -3.72 -6.00 15.00
C LYS A 94 -4.22 -7.38 15.43
N LYS A 95 -5.04 -8.04 14.61
CA LYS A 95 -5.54 -9.40 14.86
C LYS A 95 -4.44 -10.45 14.78
N ASN A 96 -3.55 -10.36 13.78
CA ASN A 96 -2.42 -11.27 13.63
C ASN A 96 -1.45 -11.16 14.82
N ARG A 97 -1.18 -9.94 15.29
CA ARG A 97 -0.35 -9.67 16.48
C ARG A 97 -0.95 -10.28 17.75
N LYS A 98 -2.26 -10.08 18.01
CA LYS A 98 -2.96 -10.69 19.15
C LYS A 98 -2.92 -12.21 19.17
N ARG A 99 -2.88 -12.86 18.00
CA ARG A 99 -2.78 -14.34 17.91
C ARG A 99 -1.38 -14.86 18.21
N LYS A 100 -0.35 -14.02 18.07
CA LYS A 100 1.08 -14.37 18.25
C LYS A 100 1.64 -13.97 19.62
N SER A 101 0.85 -13.37 20.50
CA SER A 101 1.29 -12.73 21.75
C SER A 101 1.69 -13.71 22.87
N GLY A 102 2.48 -14.73 22.55
CA GLY A 102 3.41 -15.36 23.50
C GLY A 102 4.74 -14.60 23.63
N ASP A 103 5.12 -13.77 22.65
CA ASP A 103 6.38 -13.03 22.66
C ASP A 103 6.17 -11.50 22.65
N ALA A 104 6.63 -10.86 23.72
CA ALA A 104 6.40 -9.47 24.08
C ALA A 104 7.41 -8.47 23.47
N PHE A 105 7.90 -8.70 22.24
CA PHE A 105 8.92 -7.84 21.64
C PHE A 105 8.73 -7.67 20.14
N GLY A 106 7.88 -6.72 19.77
CA GLY A 106 7.86 -6.09 18.47
C GLY A 106 7.38 -4.66 18.65
N GLU A 107 8.05 -3.67 18.04
CA GLU A 107 7.52 -2.32 17.98
C GLU A 107 6.15 -2.38 17.29
N ASP A 108 5.09 -2.18 18.07
CA ASP A 108 3.72 -2.23 17.60
C ASP A 108 3.47 -1.00 16.71
N PHE A 109 3.83 -1.11 15.43
CA PHE A 109 3.49 -0.09 14.45
C PHE A 109 1.98 -0.09 14.24
N ASP A 110 1.33 0.94 14.78
CA ASP A 110 -0.11 1.15 14.69
C ASP A 110 -0.51 2.00 13.48
N TYR A 111 0.19 1.77 12.36
CA TYR A 111 -0.05 2.43 11.10
C TYR A 111 0.15 1.52 9.89
N ILE A 112 -0.45 1.91 8.76
CA ILE A 112 -0.30 1.35 7.42
C ILE A 112 0.01 2.48 6.45
N TYR A 113 0.90 2.23 5.50
CA TYR A 113 1.08 3.13 4.36
C TYR A 113 0.07 2.82 3.25
N GLY A 114 -0.52 3.85 2.69
CA GLY A 114 -1.35 3.79 1.50
C GLY A 114 -0.64 4.45 0.32
N ILE A 115 -0.80 3.90 -0.87
CA ILE A 115 -0.36 4.53 -2.12
C ILE A 115 -1.56 4.58 -3.07
N VAL A 116 -1.82 5.76 -3.62
CA VAL A 116 -2.69 5.93 -4.78
C VAL A 116 -1.82 6.44 -5.92
N THR A 117 -1.90 5.80 -7.09
CA THR A 117 -1.04 6.20 -8.21
C THR A 117 -1.73 6.07 -9.56
N THR A 118 -1.39 6.99 -10.47
CA THR A 118 -1.73 6.90 -11.89
C THR A 118 -0.59 6.32 -12.72
N ALA A 119 0.44 5.75 -12.09
CA ALA A 119 1.76 5.43 -12.63
C ALA A 119 2.64 6.67 -12.93
N SER A 120 2.04 7.81 -13.33
CA SER A 120 2.75 9.10 -13.47
C SER A 120 2.84 9.86 -12.16
N ASP A 121 1.72 9.94 -11.43
CA ASP A 121 1.62 10.64 -10.15
C ASP A 121 1.48 9.63 -9.03
N TRP A 122 2.16 9.90 -7.91
CA TRP A 122 2.22 9.01 -6.76
C TRP A 122 1.87 9.81 -5.51
N TYR A 123 0.82 9.36 -4.83
CA TYR A 123 0.33 9.97 -3.61
C TYR A 123 0.48 8.97 -2.48
N PHE A 124 1.11 9.40 -1.40
CA PHE A 124 1.39 8.56 -0.23
C PHE A 124 0.49 8.98 0.91
N ILE A 125 0.00 7.99 1.64
CA ILE A 125 -0.86 8.13 2.80
C ILE A 125 -0.17 7.40 3.96
N LEU A 126 -0.16 8.02 5.14
CA LEU A 126 0.11 7.36 6.39
C LEU A 126 -1.22 7.29 7.15
N PHE A 127 -1.75 6.08 7.29
CA PHE A 127 -2.98 5.80 8.01
C PHE A 127 -2.61 5.22 9.37
N ALA A 128 -2.89 5.95 10.44
CA ALA A 128 -2.61 5.54 11.81
C ALA A 128 -3.88 5.62 12.67
N SER A 129 -3.83 4.99 13.86
CA SER A 129 -4.97 4.97 14.79
C SER A 129 -5.32 6.37 15.35
N ASP A 130 -4.34 7.27 15.37
CA ASP A 130 -4.43 8.63 15.91
C ASP A 130 -4.60 9.70 14.82
N GLY A 131 -4.54 9.33 13.54
CA GLY A 131 -4.75 10.26 12.45
C GLY A 131 -4.35 9.75 11.07
N ILE A 132 -4.68 10.54 10.06
CA ILE A 132 -4.34 10.27 8.66
C ILE A 132 -3.53 11.47 8.16
N SER A 133 -2.40 11.21 7.52
CA SER A 133 -1.63 12.22 6.79
C SER A 133 -1.37 11.75 5.36
N SER A 134 -1.18 12.68 4.44
CA SER A 134 -0.87 12.35 3.05
C SER A 134 0.05 13.38 2.42
N THR A 135 0.76 12.96 1.37
CA THR A 135 1.55 13.87 0.54
C THR A 135 0.60 14.67 -0.33
N SER A 136 0.28 15.90 0.06
CA SER A 136 -0.40 16.84 -0.85
C SER A 136 0.64 17.57 -1.71
N LYS A 137 0.53 17.42 -3.03
CA LYS A 137 0.51 18.63 -3.86
C LYS A 137 -0.96 19.03 -3.86
N ASP A 138 -1.30 20.25 -3.44
CA ASP A 138 -2.68 20.73 -3.47
C ASP A 138 -3.38 20.29 -4.77
N PRO A 139 -4.38 19.40 -4.72
CA PRO A 139 -5.16 19.07 -5.91
C PRO A 139 -6.25 20.12 -6.18
N ILE A 140 -6.36 21.15 -5.32
CA ILE A 140 -7.48 22.10 -5.22
C ILE A 140 -6.98 23.55 -5.06
N ASN A 141 -5.85 23.91 -5.67
CA ASN A 141 -5.52 25.31 -5.94
C ASN A 141 -5.30 25.51 -7.44
#